data_AF-A0A9P6EML7-F1
#
_entry.id   AF-A0A9P6EML7-F1
#
_cell.length_a   1.000
_cell.length_b   1.000
_cell.length_c   1.000
_cell.angle_alpha   90.00
_cell.angle_beta   90.00
_cell.angle_gamma   90.00
#
_symmetry.space_group_name_H-M   'P 1'
#
loop_
_entity.id
_entity.type
_entity.pdbx_description
1 polymer ?
#
loop_
_entity_poly.entity_id
_entity_poly.type
_entity_poly.pdbx_seq_one_letter_code
_entity_poly.pdbx_strand_id
1 'polypeptide(L)'
;MTREHNSLSGATVPISSRITALDKAGAPLTELFDYIPNDEQDWIYDPNQWNNTWKPKCAYEVHEVAQLHVYPSNSSAYQDQIPSLGAYVPTWATIYPDRQDVDTAGFYEGKLVNGSGNWRDLLVTYIFVSWPGSDPLNGNNVPSTANISFVNFLAHHVGRDASSGWFEETAFKSDVHVVDCAYTNTVKGGVAVEDQATIPASGPSSAITSVVGIYTLSIVGSSIREEPVKQPTGQEIIRYFQAYASVKYSQYPHTKRRSLLAKREVVQI
;
A
#
# COMPACT_ATOMS: atom_id res chain seq x y z
N MET A 1 -18.87 17.27 -10.00
CA MET A 1 -18.60 16.75 -8.64
C MET A 1 -17.56 15.65 -8.82
N THR A 2 -16.32 15.89 -8.42
CA THR A 2 -15.16 15.04 -8.70
C THR A 2 -15.09 13.91 -7.68
N ARG A 3 -15.31 12.67 -8.14
CA ARG A 3 -15.53 11.49 -7.29
C ARG A 3 -14.26 10.66 -7.05
N GLU A 4 -13.11 11.11 -7.57
CA GLU A 4 -11.86 10.34 -7.60
C GLU A 4 -10.65 11.24 -7.40
N HIS A 5 -10.22 11.40 -6.15
CA HIS A 5 -8.97 12.07 -5.80
C HIS A 5 -8.00 11.11 -5.12
N ASN A 6 -7.23 10.33 -5.88
CA ASN A 6 -6.01 9.72 -5.33
C ASN A 6 -4.90 10.82 -5.23
N SER A 7 -5.25 12.02 -4.76
CA SER A 7 -4.42 13.23 -4.85
C SER A 7 -3.48 13.42 -3.66
N LEU A 8 -3.67 12.63 -2.60
CA LEU A 8 -2.82 12.63 -1.43
C LEU A 8 -1.65 11.67 -1.65
N SER A 9 -0.43 12.21 -1.76
CA SER A 9 0.82 11.44 -1.77
C SER A 9 1.74 12.01 -0.68
N GLY A 10 2.46 11.15 0.02
CA GLY A 10 3.44 11.55 1.04
C GLY A 10 2.85 12.20 2.31
N ALA A 11 1.54 12.05 2.58
CA ALA A 11 0.90 12.58 3.78
C ALA A 11 1.10 11.66 5.00
N THR A 12 2.36 11.39 5.34
CA THR A 12 2.75 10.43 6.38
C THR A 12 2.13 10.74 7.74
N VAL A 13 2.02 12.02 8.13
CA VAL A 13 1.49 12.41 9.45
C VAL A 13 0.00 12.03 9.63
N PRO A 14 -0.93 12.45 8.74
CA PRO A 14 -2.31 11.99 8.80
C PRO A 14 -2.47 10.46 8.76
N ILE A 15 -1.66 9.76 7.96
CA ILE A 15 -1.75 8.30 7.83
C ILE A 15 -1.25 7.61 9.12
N SER A 16 -0.14 8.05 9.71
CA SER A 16 0.35 7.52 10.99
C SER A 16 -0.60 7.76 12.16
N SER A 17 -1.20 8.95 12.24
CA SER A 17 -2.28 9.25 13.19
C SER A 17 -3.44 8.26 13.02
N ARG A 18 -3.84 8.05 11.77
CA ARG A 18 -4.94 7.16 11.43
C ARG A 18 -4.67 5.70 11.74
N ILE A 19 -3.44 5.20 11.50
CA ILE A 19 -3.01 3.85 11.90
C ILE A 19 -3.24 3.67 13.40
N THR A 20 -2.75 4.63 14.20
CA THR A 20 -2.89 4.60 15.66
C THR A 20 -4.35 4.60 16.09
N ALA A 21 -5.20 5.41 15.45
CA ALA A 21 -6.63 5.45 15.75
C ALA A 21 -7.34 4.13 15.42
N LEU A 22 -7.05 3.53 14.25
CA LEU A 22 -7.58 2.23 13.85
C LEU A 22 -7.20 1.11 14.83
N ASP A 23 -5.94 1.08 15.26
CA ASP A 23 -5.45 0.08 16.20
C ASP A 23 -6.08 0.22 17.58
N LYS A 24 -6.18 1.46 18.10
CA LYS A 24 -6.87 1.75 19.36
C LYS A 24 -8.35 1.37 19.33
N ALA A 25 -8.99 1.57 18.18
CA ALA A 25 -10.40 1.23 17.99
C ALA A 25 -10.66 -0.28 17.85
N GLY A 26 -9.61 -1.11 17.73
CA GLY A 26 -9.76 -2.53 17.43
C GLY A 26 -10.32 -2.80 16.02
N ALA A 27 -10.08 -1.89 15.09
CA ALA A 27 -10.57 -2.00 13.72
C ALA A 27 -9.97 -3.22 13.01
N PRO A 28 -10.77 -4.12 12.43
CA PRO A 28 -10.24 -5.33 11.79
C PRO A 28 -9.56 -5.01 10.45
N LEU A 29 -8.65 -5.89 10.02
CA LEU A 29 -8.01 -5.80 8.69
C LEU A 29 -8.95 -6.19 7.54
N THR A 30 -10.12 -6.75 7.86
CA THR A 30 -11.12 -7.26 6.90
C THR A 30 -12.12 -6.19 6.44
N GLU A 31 -11.78 -4.91 6.60
CA GLU A 31 -12.66 -3.76 6.35
C GLU A 31 -11.92 -2.67 5.58
N LEU A 32 -12.50 -2.10 4.53
CA LEU A 32 -12.01 -0.85 3.97
C LEU A 32 -13.01 0.25 4.29
N PHE A 33 -12.60 1.19 5.13
CA PHE A 33 -13.53 2.12 5.77
C PHE A 33 -14.01 3.22 4.83
N ASP A 34 -15.32 3.30 4.61
CA ASP A 34 -15.95 4.36 3.81
C ASP A 34 -15.92 5.72 4.52
N TYR A 35 -16.03 5.69 5.84
CA TYR A 35 -16.02 6.83 6.72
C TYR A 35 -15.32 6.43 8.01
N ILE A 36 -14.61 7.34 8.68
CA ILE A 36 -14.05 7.11 10.01
C ILE A 36 -14.26 8.37 10.86
N PRO A 37 -14.54 8.26 12.18
CA PRO A 37 -14.52 9.40 13.09
C PRO A 37 -13.20 10.17 13.06
N ASN A 38 -13.24 11.39 13.60
CA ASN A 38 -12.04 12.19 13.83
C ASN A 38 -11.07 11.42 14.76
N ASP A 39 -9.77 11.47 14.45
CA ASP A 39 -8.69 10.87 15.26
C ASP A 39 -8.59 11.48 16.66
N GLU A 40 -9.14 12.68 16.87
CA GLU A 40 -9.18 13.36 18.18
C GLU A 40 -10.18 12.74 19.17
N GLN A 41 -11.06 11.84 18.72
CA GLN A 41 -12.05 11.19 19.57
C GLN A 41 -11.69 9.73 19.77
N ASP A 42 -11.80 9.23 21.00
CA ASP A 42 -11.73 7.80 21.26
C ASP A 42 -13.02 7.14 20.77
N TRP A 43 -12.88 6.24 19.79
CA TRP A 43 -13.98 5.44 19.25
C TRP A 43 -13.56 3.96 19.20
N ILE A 44 -14.57 3.07 19.19
CA ILE A 44 -14.37 1.63 19.06
C ILE A 44 -15.06 1.15 17.79
N TYR A 45 -14.47 0.19 17.12
CA TYR A 45 -15.09 -0.50 16.01
C TYR A 45 -16.24 -1.41 16.52
N ASP A 46 -17.45 -1.20 15.98
CA ASP A 46 -18.60 -2.08 16.21
C ASP A 46 -19.12 -2.56 14.85
N PRO A 47 -19.00 -3.86 14.50
CA PRO A 47 -19.42 -4.34 13.18
C PRO A 47 -20.90 -4.05 12.85
N ASN A 48 -21.76 -3.82 13.85
CA ASN A 48 -23.17 -3.49 13.65
C ASN A 48 -23.42 -2.02 13.26
N GLN A 49 -22.46 -1.13 13.51
CA GLN A 49 -22.56 0.30 13.22
C GLN A 49 -21.76 0.71 11.97
N TRP A 50 -20.91 -0.20 11.49
CA TRP A 50 -19.96 0.04 10.41
C TRP A 50 -20.32 -0.78 9.18
N ASN A 51 -21.12 -0.17 8.30
CA ASN A 51 -21.53 -0.79 7.04
C ASN A 51 -20.61 -0.38 5.89
N ASN A 52 -19.34 -0.80 5.97
CA ASN A 52 -18.36 -0.49 4.93
C ASN A 52 -18.65 -1.27 3.64
N THR A 53 -18.41 -0.59 2.53
CA THR A 53 -18.68 -1.06 1.17
C THR A 53 -17.75 -2.19 0.75
N TRP A 54 -16.47 -2.10 1.10
CA TRP A 54 -15.46 -3.05 0.64
C TRP A 54 -14.97 -3.93 1.78
N LYS A 55 -15.05 -5.25 1.55
CA LYS A 55 -14.57 -6.27 2.48
C LYS A 55 -13.39 -7.03 1.85
N PRO A 56 -12.14 -6.78 2.29
CA PRO A 56 -11.01 -7.60 1.89
C PRO A 56 -10.99 -8.96 2.56
N LYS A 57 -10.57 -9.97 1.79
CA LYS A 57 -10.07 -11.25 2.28
C LYS A 57 -8.63 -11.42 1.80
N CYS A 58 -7.68 -11.41 2.73
CA CYS A 58 -6.26 -11.39 2.43
C CYS A 58 -5.57 -12.72 2.76
N ALA A 59 -4.62 -13.10 1.92
CA ALA A 59 -3.58 -14.08 2.19
C ALA A 59 -2.26 -13.34 2.46
N TYR A 60 -1.47 -13.85 3.41
CA TYR A 60 -0.19 -13.27 3.80
C TYR A 60 0.87 -14.37 3.67
N GLU A 61 1.84 -14.17 2.79
CA GLU A 61 2.88 -15.15 2.48
C GLU A 61 4.25 -14.49 2.61
N VAL A 62 5.22 -15.29 3.07
CA VAL A 62 6.64 -14.92 3.11
C VAL A 62 7.39 -16.01 2.38
N HIS A 63 8.05 -15.65 1.28
CA HIS A 63 8.96 -16.53 0.56
C HIS A 63 10.38 -16.26 1.06
N GLU A 64 10.83 -17.06 2.01
CA GLU A 64 12.16 -16.93 2.59
C GLU A 64 13.24 -17.22 1.55
N VAL A 65 14.28 -16.38 1.51
CA VAL A 65 15.48 -16.59 0.69
C VAL A 65 15.14 -16.76 -0.81
N ALA A 66 14.16 -16.00 -1.29
CA ALA A 66 13.79 -15.95 -2.70
C ALA A 66 14.98 -15.51 -3.56
N GLN A 67 15.13 -16.16 -4.72
CA GLN A 67 16.20 -15.85 -5.67
C GLN A 67 15.71 -14.76 -6.61
N LEU A 68 16.29 -13.57 -6.49
CA LEU A 68 15.93 -12.42 -7.30
C LEU A 68 17.06 -12.05 -8.25
N HIS A 69 16.70 -11.61 -9.44
CA HIS A 69 17.61 -11.08 -10.45
C HIS A 69 17.03 -9.76 -10.97
N VAL A 70 17.74 -8.67 -10.68
CA VAL A 70 17.38 -7.32 -11.11
C VAL A 70 18.18 -6.92 -12.34
N TYR A 71 17.60 -6.06 -13.18
CA TYR A 71 18.20 -5.50 -14.39
C TYR A 71 18.07 -3.96 -14.40
N PRO A 72 19.00 -3.24 -15.06
CA PRO A 72 18.83 -1.82 -15.32
C PRO A 72 17.58 -1.58 -16.18
N SER A 73 16.68 -0.72 -15.72
CA SER A 73 15.44 -0.41 -16.44
C SER A 73 14.93 0.99 -16.09
N ASN A 74 14.35 1.67 -17.08
CA ASN A 74 13.60 2.92 -16.91
C ASN A 74 12.10 2.68 -16.75
N SER A 75 11.68 1.43 -16.65
CA SER A 75 10.29 1.00 -16.49
C SER A 75 9.99 0.78 -15.01
N SER A 76 8.76 1.12 -14.59
CA SER A 76 8.22 0.74 -13.28
C SER A 76 7.61 -0.67 -13.29
N ALA A 77 7.56 -1.35 -14.43
CA ALA A 77 7.03 -2.70 -14.54
C ALA A 77 8.02 -3.72 -13.96
N TYR A 78 7.55 -4.59 -13.05
CA TYR A 78 8.43 -5.61 -12.46
C TYR A 78 8.97 -6.58 -13.51
N GLN A 79 8.25 -6.80 -14.62
CA GLN A 79 8.65 -7.72 -15.68
C GLN A 79 9.95 -7.28 -16.36
N ASP A 80 10.20 -5.97 -16.42
CA ASP A 80 11.40 -5.42 -17.05
C ASP A 80 12.56 -5.33 -16.06
N GLN A 81 12.26 -4.92 -14.82
CA GLN A 81 13.29 -4.68 -13.80
C GLN A 81 13.68 -5.96 -13.05
N ILE A 82 12.72 -6.84 -12.75
CA ILE A 82 12.89 -8.02 -11.87
C ILE A 82 12.06 -9.21 -12.36
N PRO A 83 12.32 -9.77 -13.55
CA PRO A 83 11.52 -10.86 -14.11
C PRO A 83 11.32 -12.05 -13.15
N SER A 84 12.33 -12.36 -12.32
CA SER A 84 12.28 -13.44 -11.33
C SER A 84 11.22 -13.23 -10.24
N LEU A 85 10.80 -11.99 -9.98
CA LEU A 85 9.70 -11.69 -9.04
C LEU A 85 8.38 -12.34 -9.50
N GLY A 86 8.26 -12.63 -10.80
CA GLY A 86 7.10 -13.30 -11.39
C GLY A 86 6.76 -14.67 -10.79
N ALA A 87 7.71 -15.32 -10.12
CA ALA A 87 7.48 -16.58 -9.41
C ALA A 87 6.70 -16.41 -8.09
N TYR A 88 6.61 -15.18 -7.57
CA TYR A 88 6.04 -14.86 -6.26
C TYR A 88 4.82 -13.94 -6.34
N VAL A 89 4.62 -13.23 -7.46
CA VAL A 89 3.43 -12.40 -7.66
C VAL A 89 2.21 -13.26 -7.98
N PRO A 90 0.99 -12.85 -7.57
CA PRO A 90 -0.23 -13.53 -7.98
C PRO A 90 -0.38 -13.55 -9.51
N THR A 91 -0.86 -14.67 -10.06
CA THR A 91 -1.02 -14.83 -11.52
C THR A 91 -1.92 -13.75 -12.14
N TRP A 92 -2.92 -13.27 -11.41
CA TRP A 92 -3.81 -12.20 -11.87
C TRP A 92 -3.08 -10.87 -12.08
N ALA A 93 -1.98 -10.62 -11.36
CA ALA A 93 -1.20 -9.39 -11.44
C ALA A 93 -0.52 -9.21 -12.81
N THR A 94 -0.30 -10.31 -13.53
CA THR A 94 0.29 -10.28 -14.88
C THR A 94 -0.71 -10.06 -16.01
N ILE A 95 -2.02 -10.11 -15.74
CA ILE A 95 -3.06 -9.99 -16.77
C ILE A 95 -3.13 -8.55 -17.29
N TYR A 96 -2.99 -7.57 -16.40
CA TYR A 96 -3.05 -6.14 -16.71
C TYR A 96 -1.74 -5.47 -16.27
N PRO A 97 -0.69 -5.52 -17.10
CA PRO A 97 0.65 -5.05 -16.73
C PRO A 97 0.72 -3.53 -16.54
N ASP A 98 -0.29 -2.78 -16.95
CA ASP A 98 -0.44 -1.34 -16.73
C ASP A 98 -1.08 -1.00 -15.37
N ARG A 99 -1.57 -1.99 -14.62
CA ARG A 99 -2.21 -1.81 -13.31
C ARG A 99 -1.29 -2.19 -12.15
N GLN A 100 -0.05 -1.76 -12.26
CA GLN A 100 0.97 -1.93 -11.22
C GLN A 100 1.68 -0.60 -10.98
N ASP A 101 2.28 -0.46 -9.81
CA ASP A 101 3.25 0.59 -9.56
C ASP A 101 4.24 0.14 -8.48
N VAL A 102 5.32 0.90 -8.33
CA VAL A 102 6.42 0.60 -7.42
C VAL A 102 6.87 1.86 -6.72
N ASP A 103 7.22 1.73 -5.44
CA ASP A 103 7.96 2.75 -4.71
C ASP A 103 8.98 2.10 -3.79
N THR A 104 9.92 2.90 -3.28
CA THR A 104 11.07 2.40 -2.55
C THR A 104 11.38 3.21 -1.30
N ALA A 105 11.90 2.52 -0.29
CA ALA A 105 12.46 3.13 0.90
C ALA A 105 13.87 2.58 1.10
N GLY A 106 14.88 3.46 1.12
CA GLY A 106 16.25 2.97 1.23
C GLY A 106 17.30 4.02 1.47
N PHE A 107 18.50 3.53 1.74
CA PHE A 107 19.71 4.31 1.93
C PHE A 107 20.77 3.88 0.92
N TYR A 108 21.46 4.87 0.38
CA TYR A 108 22.47 4.70 -0.66
C TYR A 108 23.86 5.00 -0.11
N GLU A 109 24.85 4.22 -0.57
CA GLU A 109 26.26 4.38 -0.24
C GLU A 109 27.12 4.53 -1.51
N GLY A 110 27.99 5.55 -1.54
CA GLY A 110 28.98 5.76 -2.61
C GLY A 110 29.16 7.22 -3.03
N LYS A 111 30.40 7.63 -3.38
CA LYS A 111 30.71 9.01 -3.81
C LYS A 111 30.39 9.22 -5.31
N LEU A 112 29.52 10.19 -5.56
CA LEU A 112 29.11 10.72 -6.87
C LEU A 112 30.28 11.38 -7.63
N VAL A 113 31.22 10.59 -8.14
CA VAL A 113 32.14 11.09 -9.19
C VAL A 113 31.60 10.74 -10.59
N ASN A 114 30.87 9.63 -10.74
CA ASN A 114 30.26 9.20 -12.01
C ASN A 114 28.83 8.61 -11.88
N GLY A 115 28.13 8.87 -10.77
CA GLY A 115 26.77 8.36 -10.54
C GLY A 115 26.65 6.88 -10.12
N SER A 116 27.76 6.14 -10.15
CA SER A 116 27.88 4.74 -9.69
C SER A 116 27.99 4.64 -8.16
N GLY A 117 27.35 3.64 -7.57
CA GLY A 117 27.42 3.28 -6.15
C GLY A 117 26.48 2.12 -5.85
N ASN A 118 26.15 1.89 -4.58
CA ASN A 118 25.30 0.78 -4.17
C ASN A 118 24.12 1.27 -3.32
N TRP A 119 22.98 0.61 -3.49
CA TRP A 119 21.95 0.61 -2.46
C TRP A 119 22.46 -0.21 -1.28
N ARG A 120 22.70 0.43 -0.13
CA ARG A 120 23.05 -0.31 1.09
C ARG A 120 21.86 -1.18 1.50
N ASP A 121 20.70 -0.54 1.61
CA ASP A 121 19.42 -1.18 1.86
C ASP A 121 18.37 -0.45 1.04
N LEU A 122 17.66 -1.16 0.16
CA LEU A 122 16.52 -0.64 -0.58
C LEU A 122 15.36 -1.62 -0.46
N LEU A 123 14.38 -1.26 0.36
CA LEU A 123 13.10 -1.96 0.40
C LEU A 123 12.27 -1.50 -0.80
N VAL A 124 12.08 -2.40 -1.76
CA VAL A 124 11.21 -2.17 -2.92
C VAL A 124 9.84 -2.69 -2.60
N THR A 125 8.79 -1.96 -2.97
CA THR A 125 7.42 -2.40 -2.77
C THR A 125 6.59 -2.12 -4.01
N TYR A 126 6.09 -3.19 -4.60
CA TYR A 126 5.12 -3.15 -5.68
C TYR A 126 3.71 -3.18 -5.13
N ILE A 127 2.80 -2.50 -5.82
CA ILE A 127 1.37 -2.66 -5.71
C ILE A 127 0.82 -3.14 -7.05
N PHE A 128 -0.06 -4.13 -7.00
CA PHE A 128 -0.80 -4.65 -8.14
C PHE A 128 -2.29 -4.45 -7.89
N VAL A 129 -3.03 -4.05 -8.91
CA VAL A 129 -4.48 -3.86 -8.81
C VAL A 129 -5.16 -4.52 -10.00
N SER A 130 -6.27 -5.20 -9.77
CA SER A 130 -7.07 -5.79 -10.85
C SER A 130 -8.55 -5.76 -10.52
N TRP A 131 -9.39 -5.69 -11.56
CA TRP A 131 -10.84 -5.81 -11.47
C TRP A 131 -11.36 -6.40 -12.79
N PRO A 132 -12.55 -7.02 -12.80
CA PRO A 132 -13.16 -7.51 -14.03
C PRO A 132 -13.37 -6.39 -15.04
N GLY A 133 -12.89 -6.60 -16.27
CA GLY A 133 -13.02 -5.65 -17.38
C GLY A 133 -11.82 -4.74 -17.60
N SER A 134 -11.75 -4.15 -18.79
CA SER A 134 -10.71 -3.22 -19.21
C SER A 134 -11.01 -1.77 -18.86
N ASP A 135 -12.28 -1.45 -18.63
CA ASP A 135 -12.71 -0.07 -18.45
C ASP A 135 -12.13 0.54 -17.17
N PRO A 136 -11.69 1.81 -17.22
CA PRO A 136 -11.22 2.52 -16.05
C PRO A 136 -12.35 2.60 -15.01
N LEU A 137 -11.96 2.49 -13.74
CA LEU A 137 -12.85 2.77 -12.63
C LEU A 137 -13.32 4.22 -12.74
N ASN A 138 -14.62 4.42 -12.59
CA ASN A 138 -15.24 5.74 -12.53
C ASN A 138 -16.54 5.66 -11.74
N GLY A 139 -17.16 6.82 -11.45
CA GLY A 139 -18.41 6.87 -10.69
C GLY A 139 -19.61 6.12 -11.30
N ASN A 140 -19.51 5.65 -12.55
CA ASN A 140 -20.52 4.81 -13.22
C ASN A 140 -20.02 3.37 -13.47
N ASN A 141 -18.75 3.08 -13.14
CA ASN A 141 -18.11 1.79 -13.33
C ASN A 141 -17.38 1.39 -12.04
N VAL A 142 -18.16 0.88 -11.08
CA VAL A 142 -17.64 0.35 -9.82
C VAL A 142 -17.77 -1.17 -9.86
N PRO A 143 -16.66 -1.92 -9.88
CA PRO A 143 -16.71 -3.36 -9.99
C PRO A 143 -17.25 -3.98 -8.69
N SER A 144 -17.86 -5.16 -8.83
CA SER A 144 -18.31 -5.96 -7.69
C SER A 144 -17.14 -6.60 -6.92
N THR A 145 -16.01 -6.77 -7.59
CA THR A 145 -14.80 -7.39 -7.04
C THR A 145 -13.55 -6.68 -7.56
N ALA A 146 -12.51 -6.63 -6.73
CA ALA A 146 -11.20 -6.16 -7.11
C ALA A 146 -10.13 -6.95 -6.35
N ASN A 147 -8.96 -7.11 -6.92
CA ASN A 147 -7.80 -7.67 -6.23
C ASN A 147 -6.76 -6.57 -6.04
N ILE A 148 -6.14 -6.54 -4.87
CA ILE A 148 -4.95 -5.73 -4.62
C ILE A 148 -3.92 -6.64 -3.99
N SER A 149 -2.69 -6.60 -4.51
CA SER A 149 -1.55 -7.26 -3.89
C SER A 149 -0.43 -6.27 -3.67
N PHE A 150 0.24 -6.38 -2.52
CA PHE A 150 1.52 -5.74 -2.28
C PHE A 150 2.60 -6.81 -2.23
N VAL A 151 3.73 -6.53 -2.87
CA VAL A 151 4.89 -7.40 -2.88
C VAL A 151 6.11 -6.58 -2.53
N ASN A 152 6.80 -6.92 -1.45
CA ASN A 152 8.04 -6.25 -1.09
C ASN A 152 9.21 -7.24 -0.97
N PHE A 153 10.41 -6.70 -1.17
CA PHE A 153 11.65 -7.40 -0.90
C PHE A 153 12.73 -6.37 -0.56
N LEU A 154 13.72 -6.78 0.22
CA LEU A 154 14.88 -5.97 0.58
C LEU A 154 16.05 -6.26 -0.35
N ALA A 155 16.46 -5.28 -1.16
CA ALA A 155 17.72 -5.31 -1.90
C ALA A 155 18.84 -4.77 -1.01
N HIS A 156 19.72 -5.65 -0.53
CA HIS A 156 20.83 -5.31 0.36
C HIS A 156 22.16 -5.35 -0.42
N HIS A 157 22.94 -4.27 -0.34
CA HIS A 157 24.21 -4.07 -1.07
C HIS A 157 24.14 -4.38 -2.58
N VAL A 158 23.08 -3.92 -3.24
CA VAL A 158 22.88 -4.10 -4.69
C VAL A 158 23.40 -2.89 -5.46
N GLY A 159 24.05 -3.13 -6.60
CA GLY A 159 24.58 -2.07 -7.48
C GLY A 159 23.47 -1.12 -7.94
N ARG A 160 23.79 0.17 -8.00
CA ARG A 160 22.88 1.23 -8.44
C ARG A 160 23.32 1.77 -9.79
N ASP A 161 22.48 1.54 -10.80
CA ASP A 161 22.76 2.03 -12.15
C ASP A 161 22.63 3.56 -12.19
N ALA A 162 23.67 4.22 -12.70
CA ALA A 162 23.76 5.68 -12.72
C ALA A 162 22.72 6.32 -13.65
N SER A 163 22.29 5.61 -14.70
CA SER A 163 21.43 6.15 -15.75
C SER A 163 19.95 6.10 -15.39
N SER A 164 19.48 4.96 -14.88
CA SER A 164 18.11 4.72 -14.47
C SER A 164 17.85 5.14 -13.02
N GLY A 165 18.90 5.20 -12.20
CA GLY A 165 18.80 5.41 -10.76
C GLY A 165 18.30 4.19 -9.99
N TRP A 166 18.06 3.06 -10.67
CA TRP A 166 17.55 1.81 -10.11
C TRP A 166 18.69 0.83 -9.82
N PHE A 167 18.72 -0.31 -10.52
CA PHE A 167 19.63 -1.42 -10.25
C PHE A 167 20.66 -1.58 -11.37
N GLU A 168 21.89 -1.92 -10.99
CA GLU A 168 22.79 -2.64 -11.89
C GLU A 168 22.36 -4.11 -11.95
N GLU A 169 22.67 -4.80 -13.06
CA GLU A 169 22.32 -6.22 -13.20
C GLU A 169 22.97 -7.03 -12.07
N THR A 170 22.13 -7.61 -11.20
CA THR A 170 22.59 -8.28 -9.98
C THR A 170 21.63 -9.41 -9.60
N ALA A 171 22.19 -10.58 -9.29
CA ALA A 171 21.46 -11.65 -8.64
C ALA A 171 21.71 -11.64 -7.13
N PHE A 172 20.65 -11.74 -6.32
CA PHE A 172 20.73 -11.76 -4.87
C PHE A 172 19.60 -12.59 -4.27
N LYS A 173 19.69 -12.81 -2.94
CA LYS A 173 18.66 -13.48 -2.15
C LYS A 173 17.99 -12.47 -1.24
N SER A 174 16.67 -12.56 -1.13
CA SER A 174 15.89 -11.72 -0.21
C SER A 174 14.64 -12.45 0.23
N ASP A 175 14.09 -12.10 1.38
CA ASP A 175 12.75 -12.53 1.72
C ASP A 175 11.75 -11.69 0.92
N VAL A 176 10.79 -12.33 0.27
CA VAL A 176 9.71 -11.64 -0.46
C VAL A 176 8.44 -11.76 0.36
N HIS A 177 7.89 -10.65 0.86
CA HIS A 177 6.58 -10.68 1.50
C HIS A 177 5.51 -10.34 0.48
N VAL A 178 4.49 -11.19 0.42
CA VAL A 178 3.33 -11.03 -0.45
C VAL A 178 2.11 -10.90 0.43
N VAL A 179 1.34 -9.85 0.21
CA VAL A 179 -0.04 -9.80 0.67
C VAL A 179 -0.94 -9.71 -0.54
N ASP A 180 -1.86 -10.66 -0.67
CA ASP A 180 -2.83 -10.72 -1.77
C ASP A 180 -4.25 -10.68 -1.20
N CYS A 181 -5.02 -9.67 -1.59
CA CYS A 181 -6.34 -9.38 -1.04
C CYS A 181 -7.39 -9.35 -2.15
N ALA A 182 -8.40 -10.21 -2.01
CA ALA A 182 -9.63 -10.15 -2.80
C ALA A 182 -10.66 -9.27 -2.08
N TYR A 183 -11.04 -8.16 -2.70
CA TYR A 183 -12.03 -7.21 -2.21
C TYR A 183 -13.39 -7.50 -2.84
N THR A 184 -14.41 -7.62 -1.99
CA THR A 184 -15.81 -7.73 -2.43
C THR A 184 -16.57 -6.45 -2.09
N ASN A 185 -17.28 -5.91 -3.07
CA ASN A 185 -18.19 -4.79 -2.88
C ASN A 185 -19.54 -5.31 -2.37
N THR A 186 -19.96 -4.84 -1.20
CA THR A 186 -21.21 -5.25 -0.54
C THR A 186 -22.43 -4.49 -1.05
N VAL A 187 -22.23 -3.38 -1.76
CA VAL A 187 -23.33 -2.60 -2.33
C VAL A 187 -23.80 -3.24 -3.64
N LYS A 188 -25.04 -3.75 -3.60
CA LYS A 188 -25.69 -4.40 -4.74
C LYS A 188 -26.20 -3.36 -5.74
N GLY A 189 -26.02 -3.64 -7.03
CA GLY A 189 -26.63 -2.86 -8.12
C GLY A 189 -25.71 -1.91 -8.87
N GLY A 190 -24.39 -1.91 -8.61
CA GLY A 190 -23.41 -1.14 -9.39
C GLY A 190 -23.56 0.38 -9.30
N VAL A 191 -24.44 0.88 -8.42
CA VAL A 191 -24.60 2.30 -8.16
C VAL A 191 -23.50 2.72 -7.20
N ALA A 192 -22.62 3.61 -7.65
CA ALA A 192 -21.67 4.27 -6.76
C ALA A 192 -22.45 5.03 -5.67
N VAL A 193 -22.19 4.70 -4.40
CA VAL A 193 -22.70 5.53 -3.30
C VAL A 193 -21.72 6.68 -3.10
N GLU A 194 -22.27 7.87 -2.97
CA GLU A 194 -21.49 9.07 -2.64
C GLU A 194 -20.75 8.84 -1.30
N ASP A 195 -19.48 9.25 -1.22
CA ASP A 195 -18.62 9.11 -0.03
C ASP A 195 -18.19 7.67 0.35
N GLN A 196 -18.07 6.76 -0.62
CA GLN A 196 -17.50 5.42 -0.40
C GLN A 196 -15.98 5.36 -0.48
N ALA A 197 -15.38 4.40 0.23
CA ALA A 197 -14.05 3.96 -0.07
C ALA A 197 -14.03 3.37 -1.48
N THR A 198 -13.01 3.71 -2.25
CA THR A 198 -12.81 3.18 -3.59
C THR A 198 -11.44 2.52 -3.68
N ILE A 199 -11.39 1.47 -4.47
CA ILE A 199 -10.13 0.91 -4.96
C ILE A 199 -9.41 2.01 -5.77
N PRO A 200 -8.07 2.12 -5.73
CA PRO A 200 -7.35 3.16 -6.46
C PRO A 200 -7.65 3.12 -7.97
N ALA A 201 -8.54 4.00 -8.42
CA ALA A 201 -9.08 4.07 -9.78
C ALA A 201 -8.14 4.74 -10.79
N SER A 202 -7.45 5.81 -10.36
CA SER A 202 -6.60 6.64 -11.20
C SER A 202 -5.12 6.19 -11.19
N GLY A 203 -4.87 4.90 -11.01
CA GLY A 203 -3.54 4.32 -10.83
C GLY A 203 -3.14 4.16 -9.35
N PRO A 204 -2.24 3.21 -9.04
CA PRO A 204 -1.92 2.87 -7.66
C PRO A 204 -0.74 3.67 -7.07
N SER A 205 -0.15 4.62 -7.83
CA SER A 205 1.00 5.45 -7.45
C SER A 205 0.86 6.15 -6.10
N SER A 206 -0.20 6.93 -5.92
CA SER A 206 -0.39 7.66 -4.66
C SER A 206 -0.61 6.74 -3.47
N ALA A 207 -1.18 5.55 -3.70
CA ALA A 207 -1.38 4.56 -2.67
C ALA A 207 -0.05 3.95 -2.25
N ILE A 208 0.78 3.52 -3.19
CA ILE A 208 2.07 2.93 -2.88
C ILE A 208 3.01 3.94 -2.23
N THR A 209 3.13 5.17 -2.75
CA THR A 209 3.98 6.20 -2.14
C THR A 209 3.55 6.54 -0.72
N SER A 210 2.24 6.55 -0.46
CA SER A 210 1.71 6.80 0.89
C SER A 210 2.00 5.64 1.85
N VAL A 211 1.89 4.40 1.39
CA VAL A 211 2.22 3.19 2.17
C VAL A 211 3.71 3.13 2.47
N VAL A 212 4.56 3.32 1.45
CA VAL A 212 6.03 3.33 1.59
C VAL A 212 6.49 4.43 2.54
N GLY A 213 5.91 5.63 2.40
CA GLY A 213 6.22 6.78 3.25
C GLY A 213 6.01 6.55 4.76
N ILE A 214 5.24 5.54 5.18
CA ILE A 214 5.06 5.20 6.60
C ILE A 214 6.32 4.57 7.20
N TYR A 215 6.98 3.68 6.47
CA TYR A 215 8.13 2.94 7.00
C TYR A 215 9.48 3.48 6.51
N THR A 216 9.52 4.45 5.59
CA THR A 216 10.77 5.02 5.06
C THR A 216 11.75 5.43 6.16
N LEU A 217 11.30 6.16 7.18
CA LEU A 217 12.17 6.62 8.27
C LEU A 217 12.76 5.45 9.07
N SER A 218 11.98 4.38 9.28
CA SER A 218 12.45 3.19 10.00
C SER A 218 13.51 2.45 9.20
N ILE A 219 13.30 2.26 7.89
CA ILE A 219 14.25 1.60 6.99
C ILE A 219 15.56 2.40 6.90
N VAL A 220 15.47 3.68 6.56
CA VAL A 220 16.64 4.57 6.41
C VAL A 220 17.39 4.70 7.74
N GLY A 221 16.67 4.88 8.84
CA GLY A 221 17.27 5.01 10.17
C GLY A 221 18.03 3.75 10.59
N SER A 222 17.47 2.57 10.34
CA SER A 222 18.13 1.30 10.66
C SER A 222 19.37 1.10 9.79
N SER A 223 19.26 1.37 8.49
CA SER A 223 20.37 1.28 7.54
C SER A 223 21.54 2.21 7.92
N ILE A 224 21.28 3.47 8.25
CA ILE A 224 22.30 4.44 8.70
C ILE A 224 22.98 4.01 10.01
N ARG A 225 22.23 3.40 10.94
CA ARG A 225 22.75 2.89 12.22
C ARG A 225 23.41 1.51 12.10
N GLU A 226 23.46 0.95 10.90
CA GLU A 226 23.98 -0.40 10.66
C GLU A 226 23.20 -1.49 11.42
N GLU A 227 21.93 -1.23 11.69
CA GLU A 227 21.01 -2.16 12.32
C GLU A 227 20.30 -3.01 11.26
N PRO A 228 19.87 -4.25 11.58
CA PRO A 228 19.08 -5.05 10.65
C PRO A 228 17.83 -4.32 10.17
N VAL A 229 17.72 -4.14 8.85
CA VAL A 229 16.53 -3.56 8.22
C VAL A 229 15.39 -4.57 8.24
N LYS A 230 14.30 -4.22 8.92
CA LYS A 230 13.11 -5.06 9.01
C LYS A 230 12.08 -4.65 7.95
N GLN A 231 11.69 -5.59 7.10
CA GLN A 231 10.57 -5.41 6.17
C GLN A 231 9.25 -5.36 6.95
N PRO A 232 8.27 -4.52 6.55
CA PRO A 232 6.94 -4.57 7.13
C PRO A 232 6.28 -5.91 6.81
N THR A 233 5.53 -6.42 7.78
CA THR A 233 4.69 -7.61 7.61
C THR A 233 3.51 -7.30 6.69
N GLY A 234 2.92 -8.34 6.08
CA GLY A 234 1.74 -8.14 5.25
C GLY A 234 0.55 -7.53 6.00
N GLN A 235 0.40 -7.82 7.30
CA GLN A 235 -0.62 -7.22 8.16
C GLN A 235 -0.38 -5.71 8.35
N GLU A 236 0.86 -5.30 8.60
CA GLU A 236 1.24 -3.88 8.70
C GLU A 236 0.94 -3.15 7.38
N ILE A 237 1.31 -3.74 6.23
CA ILE A 237 1.04 -3.14 4.91
C ILE A 237 -0.47 -2.92 4.70
N ILE A 238 -1.32 -3.89 5.05
CA ILE A 238 -2.77 -3.72 4.92
C ILE A 238 -3.30 -2.67 5.87
N ARG A 239 -2.78 -2.57 7.10
CA ARG A 239 -3.14 -1.48 7.99
C ARG A 239 -2.75 -0.11 7.41
N TYR A 240 -1.57 0.01 6.82
CA TYR A 240 -1.11 1.25 6.19
C TYR A 240 -2.00 1.62 5.00
N PHE A 241 -2.37 0.64 4.18
CA PHE A 241 -3.28 0.84 3.07
C PHE A 241 -4.70 1.24 3.52
N GLN A 242 -5.24 0.61 4.57
CA GLN A 242 -6.53 1.01 5.16
C GLN A 242 -6.50 2.45 5.65
N ALA A 243 -5.43 2.84 6.35
CA ALA A 243 -5.25 4.19 6.83
C ALA A 243 -5.20 5.19 5.67
N TYR A 244 -4.37 4.93 4.64
CA TYR A 244 -4.33 5.72 3.42
C TYR A 244 -5.72 5.85 2.77
N ALA A 245 -6.41 4.73 2.54
CA ALA A 245 -7.70 4.71 1.87
C ALA A 245 -8.76 5.54 2.60
N SER A 246 -8.66 5.63 3.92
CA SER A 246 -9.59 6.43 4.74
C SER A 246 -9.29 7.93 4.76
N VAL A 247 -8.07 8.36 4.39
CA VAL A 247 -7.66 9.78 4.43
C VAL A 247 -7.32 10.38 3.07
N LYS A 248 -7.25 9.56 2.00
CA LYS A 248 -6.89 10.01 0.65
C LYS A 248 -7.78 11.14 0.10
N TYR A 249 -9.02 11.24 0.59
CA TYR A 249 -10.00 12.27 0.22
C TYR A 249 -10.11 13.43 1.20
N SER A 250 -9.19 13.56 2.16
CA SER A 250 -9.20 14.63 3.15
C SER A 250 -9.09 16.06 2.58
N GLN A 251 -8.63 16.22 1.32
CA GLN A 251 -8.65 17.50 0.61
C GLN A 251 -10.07 17.99 0.29
N TYR A 252 -11.04 17.09 0.23
CA TYR A 252 -12.46 17.38 -0.01
C TYR A 252 -13.31 16.71 1.09
N PRO A 253 -13.26 17.21 2.34
CA PRO A 253 -13.94 16.56 3.44
C PRO A 253 -15.46 16.70 3.30
N HIS A 254 -16.13 15.55 3.16
CA HIS A 254 -17.59 15.47 3.19
C HIS A 254 -18.05 15.12 4.61
N THR A 255 -18.23 16.14 5.46
CA THR A 255 -18.67 15.92 6.85
C THR A 255 -20.09 15.36 6.90
N LYS A 256 -20.24 14.14 7.42
CA LYS A 256 -21.54 13.52 7.73
C LYS A 256 -21.69 13.38 9.24
N ARG A 257 -22.86 13.72 9.78
CA ARG A 257 -23.20 13.42 11.18
C ARG A 257 -23.81 12.02 11.25
N ARG A 258 -23.21 11.14 12.03
CA ARG A 258 -23.74 9.82 12.38
C ARG A 258 -23.67 9.64 13.89
N SER A 259 -24.70 9.03 14.47
CA SER A 259 -24.67 8.63 15.88
C SER A 259 -24.00 7.27 15.99
N LEU A 260 -22.78 7.23 16.51
CA LEU A 260 -22.15 5.98 16.94
C LEU A 260 -22.59 5.72 18.39
N LEU A 261 -23.15 4.55 18.65
CA LEU A 261 -23.56 4.13 19.99
C LEU A 261 -22.38 3.60 20.81
N ALA A 262 -21.27 3.21 20.16
CA ALA A 262 -20.08 2.68 20.82
C ALA A 262 -19.07 3.81 21.10
N LYS A 263 -19.16 4.41 22.30
CA LYS A 263 -18.08 5.24 22.87
C LYS A 263 -17.47 4.50 24.06
N ARG A 264 -16.15 4.57 24.22
CA ARG A 264 -15.50 4.10 25.44
C ARG A 264 -15.65 5.19 26.50
N GLU A 265 -16.23 4.88 27.65
CA GLU A 265 -16.05 5.74 28.82
C GLU A 265 -14.57 5.64 29.23
N VAL A 266 -13.87 6.77 29.20
CA VAL A 266 -12.52 6.86 29.75
C VAL A 266 -12.66 6.79 31.26
N VAL A 267 -12.46 5.60 31.84
CA VAL A 267 -12.25 5.48 33.28
C VAL A 267 -10.86 6.03 33.55
N GLN A 268 -10.77 7.29 34.00
CA GLN A 268 -9.54 7.80 34.60
C GLN A 268 -9.30 7.02 35.90
N ILE A 269 -8.18 6.31 35.98
CA ILE A 269 -7.69 5.67 37.22
C ILE A 269 -6.60 6.58 37.80
#